data_AF-A0A0F9DLX2-F1
#
_entry.id   AF-A0A0F9DLX2-F1
#
_cell.length_a   1.000
_cell.length_b   1.000
_cell.length_c   1.000
_cell.angle_alpha   90.00
_cell.angle_beta   90.00
_cell.angle_gamma   90.00
#
_symmetry.space_group_name_H-M   'P 1'
#
loop_
_entity.id
_entity.type
_entity.pdbx_description
1 polymer ?
#
loop_
_entity_poly.entity_id
_entity_poly.type
_entity_poly.pdbx_seq_one_letter_code
_entity_poly.pdbx_strand_id
1 'polypeptide(L)'
;MIYIYALIDPFTKEIRYIGKSIKPKERLINQCNEYSPTWRTNWIQSIFKQGKRPEMSILQALEDNEDWQDAERKWIKKGREMGWRLTNCTDGGDGLVNPSEEVRQKIIKTWIGRKHSEKTKKLIGEKSKGRTHTKKHKLY
;
A
#
# COMPACT_ATOMS: atom_id res chain seq x y z
N MET A 1 -8.52 15.15 0.86
CA MET A 1 -8.81 14.40 -0.39
C MET A 1 -8.31 12.97 -0.28
N ILE A 2 -9.14 12.02 -0.69
CA ILE A 2 -8.86 10.58 -0.76
C ILE A 2 -8.81 10.17 -2.24
N TYR A 3 -7.89 9.28 -2.61
CA TYR A 3 -7.78 8.79 -3.98
C TYR A 3 -8.01 7.28 -4.04
N ILE A 4 -8.91 6.85 -4.91
CA ILE A 4 -9.00 5.47 -5.37
C ILE A 4 -8.06 5.33 -6.56
N TYR A 5 -7.13 4.38 -6.47
CA TYR A 5 -6.12 4.13 -7.49
C TYR A 5 -6.17 2.67 -7.97
N ALA A 6 -5.74 2.46 -9.20
CA ALA A 6 -5.44 1.17 -9.79
C ALA A 6 -3.93 0.97 -9.87
N LEU A 7 -3.48 -0.26 -9.66
CA LEU A 7 -2.18 -0.74 -10.12
C LEU A 7 -2.37 -1.55 -11.40
N ILE A 8 -1.56 -1.24 -12.38
CA ILE A 8 -1.62 -1.76 -13.73
C ILE A 8 -0.37 -2.61 -13.97
N ASP A 9 -0.57 -3.77 -14.58
CA ASP A 9 0.53 -4.62 -15.02
C ASP A 9 1.31 -3.95 -16.16
N PRO A 10 2.63 -3.76 -16.02
CA PRO A 10 3.42 -3.08 -17.05
C PRO A 10 3.52 -3.90 -18.35
N PHE A 11 3.26 -5.21 -18.30
CA PHE A 11 3.33 -6.10 -19.46
C PHE A 11 1.98 -6.25 -20.15
N THR A 12 0.93 -6.59 -19.39
CA THR A 12 -0.41 -6.83 -19.98
C THR A 12 -1.26 -5.58 -20.11
N LYS A 13 -0.87 -4.48 -19.44
CA LYS A 13 -1.65 -3.24 -19.32
C LYS A 13 -3.02 -3.42 -18.67
N GLU A 14 -3.22 -4.54 -17.99
CA GLU A 14 -4.44 -4.83 -17.25
C GLU A 14 -4.39 -4.24 -15.84
N ILE A 15 -5.55 -3.84 -15.32
CA ILE A 15 -5.70 -3.47 -13.92
C ILE A 15 -5.66 -4.74 -13.08
N ARG A 16 -4.73 -4.78 -12.14
CA ARG A 16 -4.49 -5.96 -11.27
C ARG A 16 -4.78 -5.68 -9.82
N TYR A 17 -4.85 -4.43 -9.38
CA TYR A 17 -5.19 -4.12 -7.99
C TYR A 17 -5.88 -2.77 -7.91
N ILE A 18 -6.88 -2.66 -7.04
CA ILE A 18 -7.57 -1.40 -6.74
C ILE A 18 -7.41 -1.14 -5.26
N GLY A 19 -7.11 0.10 -4.88
CA GLY A 19 -7.05 0.46 -3.47
C GLY A 19 -7.20 1.95 -3.24
N LYS A 20 -7.24 2.33 -1.97
CA LYS A 20 -7.37 3.73 -1.55
C LYS A 20 -6.10 4.28 -0.89
N SER A 21 -5.83 5.57 -1.10
CA SER A 21 -4.76 6.30 -0.41
C SER A 21 -5.00 7.81 -0.43
N ILE A 22 -4.58 8.51 0.61
CA ILE A 22 -4.44 9.98 0.60
C ILE A 22 -3.16 10.43 -0.13
N LYS A 23 -2.17 9.54 -0.21
CA LYS A 23 -0.85 9.77 -0.81
C LYS A 23 -0.48 8.61 -1.75
N PRO A 24 -1.03 8.57 -2.97
CA PRO A 24 -0.90 7.42 -3.85
C PRO A 24 0.56 7.11 -4.24
N LYS A 25 1.37 8.13 -4.54
CA LYS A 25 2.79 7.96 -4.91
C LYS A 25 3.62 7.30 -3.78
N GLU A 26 3.52 7.81 -2.57
CA GLU A 26 4.20 7.22 -1.39
C GLU A 26 3.71 5.79 -1.14
N ARG A 27 2.39 5.56 -1.30
CA ARG A 27 1.80 4.22 -1.14
C ARG A 27 2.36 3.22 -2.13
N LEU A 28 2.52 3.60 -3.41
CA LEU A 28 3.15 2.75 -4.43
C LEU A 28 4.55 2.32 -4.01
N ILE A 29 5.39 3.27 -3.59
CA ILE A 29 6.76 3.01 -3.16
C ILE A 29 6.77 2.03 -1.98
N ASN A 30 5.87 2.23 -1.00
CA ASN A 30 5.77 1.36 0.15
C ASN A 30 5.31 -0.06 -0.24
N GLN A 31 4.31 -0.19 -1.13
CA GLN A 31 3.84 -1.48 -1.65
C GLN A 31 4.92 -2.23 -2.41
N CYS A 32 5.72 -1.51 -3.18
CA CYS A 32 6.88 -2.03 -3.89
C CYS A 32 7.94 -2.63 -2.95
N ASN A 33 8.08 -2.09 -1.74
CA ASN A 33 9.05 -2.55 -0.75
C ASN A 33 8.44 -3.55 0.26
N GLU A 34 7.15 -3.87 0.12
CA GLU A 34 6.43 -4.74 1.05
C GLU A 34 6.74 -6.21 0.78
N TYR A 35 6.90 -6.99 1.85
CA TYR A 35 7.03 -8.45 1.79
C TYR A 35 5.96 -9.05 2.70
N SER A 36 4.90 -9.56 2.08
CA SER A 36 3.76 -10.19 2.74
C SER A 36 3.25 -11.33 1.85
N PRO A 37 2.73 -12.44 2.42
CA PRO A 37 2.28 -13.60 1.65
C PRO A 37 0.88 -13.34 1.05
N THR A 38 0.74 -12.28 0.27
CA THR A 38 -0.51 -11.88 -0.39
C THR A 38 -0.36 -11.97 -1.91
N TRP A 39 -1.46 -12.20 -2.64
CA TRP A 39 -1.45 -12.26 -4.10
C TRP A 39 -0.93 -10.96 -4.72
N ARG A 40 -1.32 -9.81 -4.18
CA ARG A 40 -0.80 -8.50 -4.59
C ARG A 40 0.71 -8.44 -4.47
N THR A 41 1.26 -8.79 -3.30
CA THR A 41 2.71 -8.72 -3.09
C THR A 41 3.44 -9.73 -3.97
N ASN A 42 2.94 -10.96 -4.10
CA ASN A 42 3.53 -11.96 -4.99
C ASN A 42 3.57 -11.51 -6.45
N TRP A 43 2.49 -10.86 -6.92
CA TRP A 43 2.44 -10.26 -8.25
C TRP A 43 3.43 -9.09 -8.40
N ILE A 44 3.49 -8.17 -7.44
CA ILE A 44 4.47 -7.06 -7.47
C ILE A 44 5.92 -7.59 -7.48
N GLN A 45 6.20 -8.65 -6.72
CA GLN A 45 7.53 -9.27 -6.73
C GLN A 45 7.82 -9.99 -8.05
N SER A 46 6.81 -10.58 -8.71
CA SER A 46 7.02 -11.24 -10.01
C SER A 46 7.35 -10.26 -11.14
N ILE A 47 6.76 -9.06 -11.14
CA ILE A 47 7.12 -8.01 -12.10
C ILE A 47 8.50 -7.39 -11.79
N PHE A 48 8.88 -7.33 -10.52
CA PHE A 48 10.20 -6.84 -10.10
C PHE A 48 11.33 -7.75 -10.53
N LYS A 49 11.13 -9.07 -10.45
CA LYS A 49 12.08 -10.07 -10.98
C LYS A 49 12.35 -9.88 -12.47
N GLN A 50 11.41 -9.27 -13.19
CA GLN A 50 11.52 -8.97 -14.62
C GLN A 50 12.00 -7.53 -14.89
N GLY A 51 12.46 -6.80 -13.86
CA GLY A 51 13.05 -5.46 -14.01
C GLY A 51 12.03 -4.34 -14.27
N LYS A 52 10.73 -4.58 -14.08
CA LYS A 52 9.66 -3.58 -14.24
C LYS A 52 8.97 -3.28 -12.93
N ARG A 53 8.13 -2.25 -12.92
CA ARG A 53 7.32 -1.82 -11.76
C ARG A 53 5.86 -1.66 -12.17
N PRO A 54 4.91 -1.82 -11.24
CA PRO A 54 3.51 -1.61 -11.57
C PRO A 54 3.28 -0.12 -11.86
N GLU A 55 2.47 0.15 -12.88
CA GLU A 55 2.01 1.49 -13.20
C GLU A 55 0.82 1.84 -12.29
N MET A 56 0.66 3.12 -11.95
CA MET A 56 -0.42 3.57 -11.09
C MET A 56 -1.28 4.58 -11.83
N SER A 57 -2.60 4.39 -11.78
CA SER A 57 -3.58 5.33 -12.30
C SER A 57 -4.57 5.72 -11.22
N ILE A 58 -4.95 6.99 -11.16
CA ILE A 58 -6.03 7.45 -10.28
C ILE A 58 -7.35 7.18 -10.99
N LEU A 59 -8.23 6.38 -10.36
CA LEU A 59 -9.56 6.07 -10.88
C LEU A 59 -10.57 7.13 -10.46
N GLN A 60 -10.44 7.61 -9.21
CA GLN A 60 -11.37 8.59 -8.63
C GLN A 60 -10.66 9.38 -7.53
N ALA A 61 -10.87 10.69 -7.51
CA ALA A 61 -10.54 11.56 -6.39
C ALA A 61 -11.83 11.87 -5.64
N LEU A 62 -11.77 11.78 -4.32
CA LEU A 62 -12.89 11.97 -3.40
C LEU A 62 -12.52 13.06 -2.38
N GLU A 63 -13.51 13.83 -1.99
CA GLU A 63 -13.43 14.70 -0.82
C GLU A 63 -13.44 13.88 0.49
N ASP A 64 -13.01 14.49 1.59
CA ASP A 64 -12.82 13.75 2.86
C ASP A 64 -14.13 13.33 3.54
N ASN A 65 -15.26 13.92 3.14
CA ASN A 65 -16.61 13.60 3.57
C ASN A 65 -17.28 12.50 2.71
N GLU A 66 -16.68 12.09 1.60
CA GLU A 66 -17.25 11.08 0.72
C GLU A 66 -16.94 9.64 1.19
N ASP A 67 -17.84 8.72 0.87
CA ASP A 67 -17.70 7.31 1.22
C ASP A 67 -16.71 6.59 0.28
N TRP A 68 -15.44 6.65 0.65
CA TRP A 68 -14.38 5.94 -0.06
C TRP A 68 -14.56 4.41 -0.03
N GLN A 69 -15.26 3.85 0.96
CA GLN A 69 -15.46 2.40 1.07
C GLN A 69 -16.41 1.93 -0.02
N ASP A 70 -17.50 2.67 -0.22
CA ASP A 70 -18.44 2.42 -1.32
C ASP A 70 -17.77 2.61 -2.68
N ALA A 71 -16.99 3.68 -2.86
CA ALA A 71 -16.24 3.91 -4.11
C ALA A 71 -15.26 2.77 -4.41
N GLU A 72 -14.47 2.32 -3.43
CA GLU A 72 -13.53 1.20 -3.59
C GLU A 72 -14.26 -0.10 -3.97
N ARG A 73 -15.35 -0.42 -3.27
CA ARG A 73 -16.18 -1.60 -3.57
C ARG A 73 -16.76 -1.57 -4.98
N LYS A 74 -17.29 -0.41 -5.41
CA LYS A 74 -17.83 -0.21 -6.76
C LYS A 74 -16.78 -0.47 -7.83
N TRP A 75 -15.56 0.02 -7.65
CA TRP A 75 -14.48 -0.20 -8.59
C TRP A 75 -14.00 -1.65 -8.63
N ILE A 76 -13.88 -2.31 -7.47
CA ILE A 76 -13.53 -3.74 -7.41
C ILE A 76 -14.60 -4.59 -8.08
N LYS A 77 -15.89 -4.34 -7.77
CA LYS A 77 -17.02 -5.02 -8.39
C LYS A 77 -17.01 -4.85 -9.91
N LYS A 78 -16.92 -3.60 -10.39
CA LYS A 78 -16.84 -3.28 -11.82
C LYS A 78 -15.66 -3.98 -12.49
N GLY A 79 -14.50 -4.01 -11.86
CA GLY A 79 -13.32 -4.69 -12.39
C GLY A 79 -13.54 -6.20 -12.54
N ARG A 80 -14.17 -6.84 -11.55
CA ARG A 80 -14.51 -8.26 -11.63
C ARG A 80 -15.56 -8.56 -12.70
N GLU A 81 -16.59 -7.71 -12.82
CA GLU A 81 -17.61 -7.82 -13.88
C GLU A 81 -17.01 -7.65 -15.28
N MET A 82 -16.01 -6.79 -15.43
CA MET A 82 -15.24 -6.61 -16.66
C MET A 82 -14.20 -7.72 -16.91
N GLY A 83 -14.08 -8.71 -16.02
CA GLY A 83 -13.15 -9.82 -16.16
C GLY A 83 -11.70 -9.50 -15.80
N TRP A 84 -11.42 -8.40 -15.11
CA TRP A 84 -10.06 -8.07 -14.67
C TRP A 84 -9.55 -9.07 -13.63
N ARG A 85 -8.28 -9.47 -13.78
CA ARG A 85 -7.61 -10.44 -12.88
C ARG A 85 -7.09 -9.74 -11.62
N LEU A 86 -8.03 -9.18 -10.85
CA LEU A 86 -7.73 -8.43 -9.63
C LEU A 86 -7.07 -9.33 -8.57
N THR A 87 -6.06 -8.80 -7.89
CA THR A 87 -5.33 -9.42 -6.78
C THR A 87 -5.84 -8.95 -5.42
N ASN A 88 -6.93 -8.17 -5.38
CA ASN A 88 -7.62 -7.80 -4.16
C ASN A 88 -8.12 -9.06 -3.44
N CYS A 89 -7.75 -9.25 -2.17
CA CYS A 89 -8.17 -10.43 -1.40
C CYS A 89 -9.64 -10.35 -0.94
N THR A 90 -10.21 -9.15 -0.92
CA THR A 90 -11.56 -8.85 -0.42
C THR A 90 -12.31 -8.00 -1.44
N ASP A 91 -13.59 -7.76 -1.17
CA ASP A 91 -14.47 -6.93 -2.01
C ASP A 91 -14.25 -5.42 -1.78
N GLY A 92 -13.39 -5.05 -0.84
CA GLY A 92 -13.07 -3.66 -0.51
C GLY A 92 -13.92 -3.07 0.60
N GLY A 93 -13.57 -1.83 0.97
CA GLY A 93 -14.12 -1.15 2.14
C GLY A 93 -13.48 -1.62 3.45
N ASP A 94 -12.35 -2.31 3.38
CA ASP A 94 -11.58 -2.69 4.56
C ASP A 94 -10.76 -1.49 5.05
N GLY A 95 -11.01 -1.07 6.28
CA GLY A 95 -10.29 0.00 6.93
C GLY A 95 -11.02 0.52 8.17
N LEU A 96 -10.26 0.89 9.19
CA LEU A 96 -10.81 1.47 10.41
C LEU A 96 -11.03 2.96 10.19
N VAL A 97 -12.29 3.38 10.01
CA VAL A 97 -12.67 4.79 9.90
C VAL A 97 -12.98 5.33 11.28
N ASN A 98 -12.32 6.42 11.68
CA ASN A 98 -12.54 7.12 12.95
C ASN A 98 -12.78 6.18 14.15
N PRO A 99 -11.79 5.34 14.52
CA PRO A 99 -11.92 4.52 15.71
C PRO A 99 -12.25 5.39 16.92
N SER A 100 -13.10 4.86 17.81
CA SER A 100 -13.41 5.51 19.08
C SER A 100 -12.14 5.84 19.85
N GLU A 101 -12.20 6.84 20.72
CA GLU A 101 -11.03 7.25 21.50
C GLU A 101 -10.46 6.07 22.30
N GLU A 102 -11.31 5.19 22.82
CA GLU A 102 -10.87 3.97 23.51
C GLU A 102 -10.04 3.04 22.61
N VAL A 103 -10.47 2.84 21.36
CA VAL A 103 -9.75 2.01 20.39
C VAL A 103 -8.42 2.67 20.01
N ARG A 104 -8.41 4.01 19.82
CA ARG A 104 -7.18 4.78 19.58
C ARG A 104 -6.20 4.61 20.73
N GLN A 105 -6.66 4.76 21.97
CA GLN A 105 -5.85 4.61 23.17
C GLN A 105 -5.28 3.19 23.31
N LYS A 106 -6.05 2.14 22.99
CA LYS A 106 -5.54 0.76 22.98
C LYS A 106 -4.43 0.55 21.95
N ILE A 107 -4.60 1.09 20.74
CA ILE A 107 -3.57 1.04 19.70
C ILE A 107 -2.32 1.78 20.18
N ILE A 108 -2.46 3.01 20.66
CA ILE A 108 -1.36 3.85 21.17
C ILE A 108 -0.60 3.11 22.28
N LYS A 109 -1.30 2.58 23.30
CA LYS A 109 -0.69 1.83 24.41
C LYS A 109 0.12 0.62 23.96
N THR A 110 -0.25 -0.01 22.85
CA THR A 110 0.47 -1.17 22.30
C THR A 110 1.83 -0.77 21.70
N TRP A 111 1.95 0.47 21.20
CA TRP A 111 3.14 0.96 20.50
C TRP A 111 4.05 1.81 21.39
N ILE A 112 3.49 2.54 22.36
CA ILE A 112 4.27 3.35 23.29
C ILE A 112 5.24 2.47 24.09
N GLY A 113 6.50 2.87 24.14
CA GLY A 113 7.54 2.22 24.95
C GLY A 113 8.11 0.92 24.37
N ARG A 114 7.61 0.43 23.22
CA ARG A 114 8.22 -0.70 22.52
C ARG A 114 9.64 -0.34 22.10
N LYS A 115 10.62 -1.00 22.72
CA LYS A 115 12.03 -0.96 22.32
C LYS A 115 12.34 -2.22 21.51
N HIS A 116 13.15 -2.06 20.46
CA HIS A 116 13.74 -3.23 19.80
C HIS A 116 14.56 -4.04 20.80
N SER A 117 14.56 -5.36 20.66
CA SER A 117 15.42 -6.23 21.47
C SER A 117 16.90 -5.90 21.21
N GLU A 118 17.77 -6.22 22.17
CA GLU A 118 19.22 -6.01 22.02
C GLU A 118 19.79 -6.70 20.78
N LYS A 119 19.31 -7.92 20.48
CA LYS A 119 19.67 -8.65 19.26
C LYS A 119 19.28 -7.87 18.00
N THR A 120 18.06 -7.34 17.95
CA THR A 120 17.58 -6.55 16.81
C THR A 120 18.34 -5.22 16.69
N LYS A 121 18.66 -4.55 17.80
CA LYS A 121 19.47 -3.32 17.79
C LYS A 121 20.86 -3.56 17.20
N LYS A 122 21.53 -4.66 17.59
CA LYS A 122 22.84 -5.05 17.03
C LYS A 122 22.76 -5.27 15.51
N LEU A 123 21.79 -6.05 15.04
CA LEU A 123 21.59 -6.32 13.61
C LEU A 123 21.30 -5.04 12.81
N ILE A 124 20.48 -4.13 13.34
CA ILE A 124 20.20 -2.83 12.72
C ILE A 124 21.49 -2.01 12.63
N GLY A 125 22.27 -1.97 13.72
CA GLY A 125 23.56 -1.27 13.77
C GLY A 125 24.54 -1.79 12.73
N GLU A 126 24.73 -3.12 12.65
CA GLU A 126 25.61 -3.77 11.67
C GLU A 126 25.21 -3.44 10.23
N LYS A 127 23.93 -3.55 9.89
CA LYS A 127 23.42 -3.23 8.54
C LYS A 127 23.50 -1.73 8.20
N SER A 128 23.49 -0.85 9.20
CA SER A 128 23.50 0.59 8.98
C SER A 128 24.90 1.16 8.75
N LYS A 129 25.95 0.50 9.23
CA LYS A 129 27.36 0.94 9.09
C LYS A 129 27.82 1.13 7.64
N GLY A 130 27.22 0.41 6.69
CA GLY A 130 27.55 0.52 5.26
C GLY A 130 26.66 1.48 4.46
N ARG A 131 25.71 2.18 5.10
CA ARG A 131 24.78 3.06 4.38
C ARG A 131 25.45 4.41 4.09
N THR A 132 25.83 4.63 2.85
CA THR A 132 26.13 5.96 2.32
C THR A 132 24.83 6.67 1.95
N HIS A 133 24.59 7.83 2.56
CA HIS A 133 23.44 8.66 2.24
C HIS A 133 23.66 9.29 0.85
N THR A 134 23.05 8.71 -0.19
CA THR A 134 23.11 9.29 -1.53
C THR A 134 22.22 10.53 -1.56
N LYS A 135 22.75 11.67 -2.06
CA LYS A 135 22.06 12.97 -2.15
C LYS A 135 20.79 12.97 -3.04
N LYS A 136 20.35 11.81 -3.56
CA LYS A 136 19.28 11.67 -4.57
C LYS A 136 17.85 11.73 -4.01
N HIS A 137 17.67 12.06 -2.73
CA HIS A 137 16.36 12.15 -2.06
C HIS A 137 15.93 13.60 -1.74
N LYS A 138 16.36 14.59 -2.52
CA LYS A 138 16.04 16.01 -2.31
C LYS A 138 15.22 16.68 -3.42
N LEU A 139 14.54 15.90 -4.26
CA LEU A 139 13.51 16.43 -5.17
C LEU A 139 12.30 15.50 -5.14
N TYR A 140 11.33 15.81 -4.30
CA TYR A 140 9.89 15.77 -4.56
C TYR A 140 9.19 16.59 -3.49
#